data_AF-A0A815X3Z0-F1
#
_entry.id   AF-A0A815X3Z0-F1
#
_cell.length_a   1.000
_cell.length_b   1.000
_cell.length_c   1.000
_cell.angle_alpha   90.00
_cell.angle_beta   90.00
_cell.angle_gamma   90.00
#
_symmetry.space_group_name_H-M   'P 1'
#
loop_
_entity.id
_entity.type
_entity.pdbx_description
1 polymer ?
#
loop_
_entity_poly.entity_id
_entity_poly.type
_entity_poly.pdbx_seq_one_letter_code
_entity_poly.pdbx_strand_id
1 'polypeptide(L)'
;MITRLPTLSADKSALKIQSAFRNHQARLKLKNQAVWQLHEKLEYSSEQTQAKLKDMFEKLLKASDSLSPSVAKLLQKARLPVEERELLRSTNPDSIPVEASYRGPRVEGPITRHTFVDLIEAFQHGEILHEKYVCHILHEARAILKTLPNYNRIDLSILHHIYIIGDLHGQLADLLHIFNANGLPAIDNPYIFNGDFIDRGRNSVEVILLLMIALILYPSSVFLNRGNHEDIMVAAQYGFQDEVNRKYRVSS
;
A
#
# COMPACT_ATOMS: atom_id res chain seq x y z
N MET A 1 60.05 12.15 45.74
CA MET A 1 59.58 13.48 45.27
C MET A 1 58.95 13.28 43.90
N ILE A 2 57.62 13.11 43.85
CA ILE A 2 56.89 12.66 42.65
C ILE A 2 56.61 13.89 41.77
N THR A 3 57.27 13.96 40.62
CA THR A 3 57.04 14.98 39.59
C THR A 3 55.74 14.67 38.85
N ARG A 4 54.71 15.50 39.09
CA ARG A 4 53.47 15.50 38.31
C ARG A 4 53.76 15.93 36.87
N LEU A 5 53.50 15.05 35.90
CA LEU A 5 53.43 15.38 34.48
C LEU A 5 52.19 16.23 34.16
N PRO A 6 52.23 17.12 33.15
CA PRO A 6 51.17 18.09 32.88
C PRO A 6 49.96 17.43 32.21
N THR A 7 48.93 17.09 33.00
CA THR A 7 47.68 16.49 32.52
C THR A 7 46.72 17.48 31.81
N LEU A 8 47.01 18.79 31.83
CA LEU A 8 46.08 19.83 31.34
C LEU A 8 45.86 19.90 29.82
N SER A 9 46.74 19.31 29.00
CA SER A 9 46.69 19.44 27.52
C SER A 9 45.82 18.36 26.86
N ALA A 10 45.94 17.11 27.32
CA ALA A 10 45.20 15.98 26.78
C ALA A 10 43.69 16.10 27.06
N ASP A 11 43.31 16.55 28.27
CA ASP A 11 41.92 16.73 28.67
C ASP A 11 41.22 17.85 27.87
N LYS A 12 41.94 18.95 27.58
CA LYS A 12 41.41 20.04 26.75
C LYS A 12 41.19 19.61 25.30
N SER A 13 42.09 18.77 24.77
CA SER A 13 41.95 18.22 23.42
C SER A 13 40.79 17.22 23.34
N ALA A 14 40.63 16.35 24.34
CA ALA A 14 39.52 15.42 24.43
C ALA A 14 38.16 16.15 24.52
N LEU A 15 38.07 17.22 25.32
CA LEU A 15 36.86 18.04 25.42
C LEU A 15 36.51 18.74 24.09
N LYS A 16 37.51 19.20 23.33
CA LYS A 16 37.30 19.77 21.99
C LYS A 16 36.78 18.72 21.00
N ILE A 17 37.34 17.52 21.02
CA ILE A 17 36.89 16.41 20.16
C ILE A 17 35.45 16.02 20.51
N GLN A 18 35.12 15.87 21.79
CA GLN A 18 33.76 15.56 22.24
C GLN A 18 32.75 16.67 21.92
N SER A 19 33.15 17.94 21.98
CA SER A 19 32.33 19.08 21.55
C SER A 19 32.09 19.06 20.04
N ALA A 20 33.13 18.84 19.24
CA ALA A 20 33.03 18.71 17.80
C ALA A 20 32.13 17.54 17.38
N PHE A 21 32.27 16.38 18.05
CA PHE A 21 31.42 15.21 17.80
C PHE A 21 29.95 15.48 18.15
N ARG A 22 29.67 16.07 19.32
CA ARG A 22 28.30 16.45 19.70
C ARG A 22 27.67 17.45 18.72
N ASN A 23 28.44 18.43 18.26
CA ASN A 23 27.99 19.39 17.26
C ASN A 23 27.73 18.73 15.90
N HIS A 24 28.58 17.77 15.49
CA HIS A 24 28.35 17.00 14.28
C HIS A 24 27.07 16.16 14.38
N GLN A 25 26.86 15.46 15.49
CA GLN A 25 25.65 14.68 15.75
C GLN A 25 24.39 15.57 15.78
N ALA A 26 24.46 16.76 16.39
CA ALA A 26 23.36 17.71 16.38
C ALA A 26 23.03 18.20 14.97
N ARG A 27 24.04 18.48 14.13
CA ARG A 27 23.86 18.85 12.73
C ARG A 27 23.25 17.73 11.90
N LEU A 28 23.69 16.48 12.10
CA LEU A 28 23.10 15.32 11.45
C LEU A 28 21.62 15.16 11.82
N LYS A 29 21.27 15.26 13.10
CA LYS A 29 19.88 15.22 13.55
C LYS A 29 19.02 16.32 12.90
N LEU A 30 19.52 17.55 12.86
CA LEU A 30 18.80 18.67 12.26
C LEU A 30 18.64 18.51 10.75
N LYS A 31 19.67 18.01 10.06
CA LYS A 31 19.59 17.68 8.64
C LYS A 31 18.56 16.59 8.38
N ASN A 32 18.56 15.52 9.17
CA ASN A 32 17.59 14.44 9.04
C ASN A 32 16.16 14.93 9.33
N GLN A 33 15.96 15.79 10.34
CA GLN A 33 14.66 16.41 10.61
C GLN A 33 14.20 17.30 9.45
N ALA A 34 15.08 18.11 8.86
CA ALA A 34 14.73 18.96 7.72
C ALA A 34 14.40 18.13 6.47
N VAL A 35 15.16 17.06 6.20
CA VAL A 35 14.87 16.11 5.12
C VAL A 35 13.53 15.43 5.35
N TRP A 36 13.25 14.98 6.57
CA TRP A 36 11.97 14.38 6.92
C TRP A 36 10.80 15.34 6.72
N GLN A 37 10.92 16.59 7.20
CA GLN A 37 9.89 17.62 7.00
C GLN A 37 9.70 17.98 5.51
N LEU A 38 10.76 17.93 4.71
CA LEU A 38 10.66 18.15 3.27
C LEU A 38 9.96 16.98 2.59
N HIS A 39 10.32 15.74 2.95
CA HIS A 39 9.70 14.52 2.44
C HIS A 39 8.20 14.50 2.77
N GLU A 40 7.86 14.72 4.04
CA GLU A 40 6.49 14.85 4.53
C GLU A 40 5.74 15.94 3.74
N LYS A 41 6.33 17.12 3.55
CA LYS A 41 5.69 18.17 2.76
C LYS A 41 5.51 17.79 1.30
N LEU A 42 6.44 17.06 0.69
CA LEU A 42 6.32 16.63 -0.71
C LEU A 42 5.24 15.56 -0.85
N GLU A 43 5.24 14.55 0.01
CA GLU A 43 4.30 13.43 -0.03
C GLU A 43 2.88 13.85 0.36
N TYR A 44 2.73 14.63 1.42
CA TYR A 44 1.43 15.07 1.93
C TYR A 44 0.96 16.39 1.29
N SER A 45 1.70 16.98 0.34
CA SER A 45 1.23 18.20 -0.38
C SER A 45 -0.04 17.95 -1.19
N SER A 46 -0.16 16.76 -1.78
CA SER A 46 -1.33 16.31 -2.53
C SER A 46 -2.54 16.17 -1.60
N GLU A 47 -2.37 15.52 -0.44
CA GLU A 47 -3.40 15.36 0.59
C GLU A 47 -3.85 16.70 1.18
N GLN A 48 -2.93 17.63 1.46
CA GLN A 48 -3.28 18.96 1.92
C GLN A 48 -4.06 19.75 0.85
N THR A 49 -3.75 19.54 -0.42
CA THR A 49 -4.49 20.15 -1.54
C THR A 49 -5.89 19.54 -1.66
N GLN A 50 -6.02 18.22 -1.51
CA GLN A 50 -7.31 17.53 -1.49
C GLN A 50 -8.17 17.91 -0.28
N ALA A 51 -7.58 18.01 0.91
CA ALA A 51 -8.28 18.47 2.11
C ALA A 51 -8.78 19.90 1.96
N LYS A 52 -7.98 20.80 1.35
CA LYS A 52 -8.40 22.16 1.00
C LYS A 52 -9.52 22.18 -0.04
N LEU A 53 -9.45 21.31 -1.06
CA LEU A 53 -10.51 21.15 -2.05
C LEU A 53 -11.81 20.66 -1.40
N LYS A 54 -11.73 19.66 -0.51
CA LYS A 54 -12.86 19.15 0.25
C LYS A 54 -13.47 20.21 1.15
N ASP A 55 -12.67 20.97 1.88
CA ASP A 55 -13.13 22.11 2.70
C ASP A 55 -13.77 23.21 1.84
N MET A 56 -13.20 23.50 0.66
CA MET A 56 -13.83 24.38 -0.33
C MET A 56 -15.18 23.85 -0.80
N PHE A 57 -15.28 22.57 -1.14
CA PHE A 57 -16.53 21.95 -1.57
C PHE A 57 -17.56 21.91 -0.45
N GLU A 58 -17.17 21.62 0.80
CA GLU A 58 -18.06 21.68 1.97
C GLU A 58 -18.56 23.11 2.23
N LYS A 59 -17.70 24.11 2.05
CA LYS A 59 -18.10 25.53 2.13
C LYS A 59 -19.06 25.91 1.00
N LEU A 60 -18.83 25.42 -0.22
CA LEU A 60 -19.73 25.61 -1.36
C LEU A 60 -21.07 24.89 -1.15
N LEU A 61 -21.06 23.70 -0.56
CA LEU A 61 -22.26 22.92 -0.20
C LEU A 61 -23.12 23.64 0.84
N LYS A 62 -22.49 24.15 1.90
CA LYS A 62 -23.16 24.99 2.92
C LYS A 62 -23.69 26.30 2.33
N ALA A 63 -23.01 26.86 1.33
CA ALA A 63 -23.53 28.00 0.57
C ALA A 63 -24.68 27.60 -0.39
N SER A 64 -24.70 26.34 -0.85
CA SER A 64 -25.70 25.79 -1.79
C SER A 64 -27.00 25.34 -1.15
N ASP A 65 -27.17 25.45 0.18
CA ASP A 65 -28.48 25.32 0.84
C ASP A 65 -29.50 26.39 0.34
N SER A 66 -29.03 27.31 -0.52
CA SER A 66 -29.82 28.28 -1.28
C SER A 66 -30.09 27.89 -2.77
N LEU A 67 -29.64 26.73 -3.25
CA LEU A 67 -29.75 26.28 -4.65
C LEU A 67 -30.60 25.01 -4.82
N SER A 68 -31.21 24.93 -6.01
CA SER A 68 -32.30 24.03 -6.45
C SER A 68 -32.27 22.58 -5.90
N PRO A 69 -33.44 21.99 -5.56
CA PRO A 69 -33.60 20.59 -5.16
C PRO A 69 -32.98 19.54 -6.09
N SER A 70 -32.70 19.92 -7.34
CA SER A 70 -32.07 19.04 -8.33
C SER A 70 -30.59 18.77 -8.04
N VAL A 71 -29.87 19.71 -7.42
CA VAL A 71 -28.45 19.54 -7.04
C VAL A 71 -28.33 18.68 -5.78
N ALA A 72 -29.21 18.89 -4.79
CA ALA A 72 -29.33 18.02 -3.62
C ALA A 72 -29.66 16.56 -4.00
N LYS A 73 -30.50 16.36 -5.03
CA LYS A 73 -30.84 15.02 -5.55
C LYS A 73 -29.67 14.35 -6.30
N LEU A 74 -28.80 15.14 -6.94
CA LEU A 74 -27.54 14.66 -7.55
C LEU A 74 -26.50 14.27 -6.49
N LEU A 75 -26.48 14.95 -5.33
CA LEU A 75 -25.57 14.65 -4.22
C LEU A 75 -26.08 13.50 -3.33
N GLN A 76 -27.39 13.33 -3.18
CA GLN A 76 -27.98 12.15 -2.54
C GLN A 76 -27.69 10.85 -3.31
N LYS A 77 -27.34 10.97 -4.61
CA LYS A 77 -26.85 9.90 -5.48
C LYS A 77 -25.48 9.35 -5.04
N ALA A 78 -24.75 10.03 -4.15
CA ALA A 78 -23.53 9.55 -3.51
C ALA A 78 -23.77 8.57 -2.33
N ARG A 79 -24.95 7.93 -2.25
CA ARG A 79 -25.28 6.91 -1.23
C ARG A 79 -25.18 5.50 -1.82
N LEU A 80 -24.04 4.85 -1.56
CA LEU A 80 -23.75 3.41 -1.79
C LEU A 80 -24.68 2.53 -0.94
N PRO A 81 -25.65 1.83 -1.58
CA PRO A 81 -25.62 0.35 -1.71
C PRO A 81 -26.02 -0.17 -3.11
N VAL A 82 -26.56 0.69 -3.99
CA VAL A 82 -27.05 0.31 -5.33
C VAL A 82 -25.88 0.10 -6.30
N GLU A 83 -24.89 0.99 -6.30
CA GLU A 83 -23.66 0.86 -7.10
C GLU A 83 -22.85 -0.40 -6.74
N GLU A 84 -22.91 -0.88 -5.48
CA GLU A 84 -22.18 -2.08 -5.10
C GLU A 84 -22.73 -3.34 -5.76
N ARG A 85 -24.06 -3.51 -5.78
CA ARG A 85 -24.68 -4.65 -6.46
C ARG A 85 -24.46 -4.60 -7.96
N GLU A 86 -24.49 -3.39 -8.52
CA GLU A 86 -24.22 -3.17 -9.94
C GLU A 86 -22.76 -3.48 -10.28
N LEU A 87 -21.81 -3.03 -9.45
CA LEU A 87 -20.39 -3.34 -9.58
C LEU A 87 -20.12 -4.85 -9.52
N LEU A 88 -20.67 -5.55 -8.52
CA LEU A 88 -20.49 -7.00 -8.39
C LEU A 88 -21.13 -7.75 -9.56
N ARG A 89 -22.23 -7.23 -10.12
CA ARG A 89 -22.89 -7.81 -11.30
C ARG A 89 -22.08 -7.56 -12.57
N SER A 90 -21.54 -6.35 -12.77
CA SER A 90 -20.80 -5.98 -13.97
C SER A 90 -19.41 -6.58 -14.02
N THR A 91 -18.83 -6.92 -12.87
CA THR A 91 -17.50 -7.53 -12.75
C THR A 91 -17.54 -9.01 -12.35
N ASN A 92 -18.65 -9.71 -12.65
CA ASN A 92 -18.81 -11.10 -12.27
C ASN A 92 -17.78 -12.00 -13.03
N PRO A 93 -16.87 -12.70 -12.32
CA PRO A 93 -15.86 -13.57 -12.95
C PRO A 93 -16.45 -14.65 -13.87
N ASP A 94 -17.64 -15.18 -13.56
CA ASP A 94 -18.27 -16.23 -14.36
C ASP A 94 -18.78 -15.73 -15.71
N SER A 95 -19.00 -14.42 -15.83
CA SER A 95 -19.45 -13.80 -17.08
C SER A 95 -18.32 -13.48 -18.06
N ILE A 96 -17.07 -13.58 -17.61
CA ILE A 96 -15.88 -13.27 -18.38
C ILE A 96 -15.38 -14.56 -19.08
N PRO A 97 -15.47 -14.67 -20.41
CA PRO A 97 -14.95 -15.83 -21.13
C PRO A 97 -13.42 -15.84 -21.06
N VAL A 98 -12.84 -17.03 -20.92
CA VAL A 98 -11.38 -17.24 -21.05
C VAL A 98 -11.14 -17.91 -22.39
N GLU A 99 -10.30 -17.31 -23.24
CA GLU A 99 -10.02 -17.90 -24.55
C GLU A 99 -9.28 -19.23 -24.42
N ALA A 100 -9.56 -20.16 -25.35
CA ALA A 100 -8.88 -21.46 -25.37
C ALA A 100 -7.36 -21.35 -25.60
N SER A 101 -6.88 -20.20 -26.09
CA SER A 101 -5.47 -19.87 -26.26
C SER A 101 -4.78 -19.42 -24.98
N TYR A 102 -5.51 -19.09 -23.91
CA TYR A 102 -4.91 -18.66 -22.65
C TYR A 102 -4.13 -19.82 -22.00
N ARG A 103 -2.83 -19.59 -21.77
CA ARG A 103 -1.88 -20.54 -21.19
C ARG A 103 -1.30 -20.09 -19.84
N GLY A 104 -1.68 -18.90 -19.37
CA GLY A 104 -1.20 -18.35 -18.11
C GLY A 104 -1.83 -19.03 -16.89
N PRO A 105 -1.48 -18.56 -15.68
CA PRO A 105 -1.97 -19.10 -14.42
C PRO A 105 -3.49 -19.02 -14.31
N ARG A 106 -4.09 -20.05 -13.72
CA ARG A 106 -5.54 -20.16 -13.51
C ARG A 106 -5.86 -20.20 -12.03
N VAL A 107 -6.76 -19.31 -11.61
CA VAL A 107 -7.22 -19.21 -10.22
C VAL A 107 -8.65 -19.74 -10.15
N GLU A 108 -8.76 -21.06 -10.04
CA GLU A 108 -10.03 -21.78 -10.00
C GLU A 108 -10.26 -22.39 -8.61
N GLY A 109 -11.53 -22.38 -8.15
CA GLY A 109 -11.88 -22.90 -6.83
C GLY A 109 -11.39 -22.00 -5.68
N PRO A 110 -11.38 -22.50 -4.43
CA PRO A 110 -10.87 -21.72 -3.31
C PRO A 110 -9.39 -21.43 -3.52
N ILE A 111 -8.97 -20.18 -3.31
CA ILE A 111 -7.57 -19.79 -3.42
C ILE A 111 -6.73 -20.59 -2.43
N THR A 112 -5.69 -21.27 -2.93
CA THR A 112 -4.80 -22.11 -2.13
C THR A 112 -3.36 -21.58 -2.13
N ARG A 113 -2.54 -22.10 -1.22
CA ARG A 113 -1.10 -21.79 -1.18
C ARG A 113 -0.39 -22.17 -2.49
N HIS A 114 -0.83 -23.23 -3.17
CA HIS A 114 -0.25 -23.61 -4.47
C HIS A 114 -0.51 -22.53 -5.51
N THR A 115 -1.76 -22.07 -5.61
CA THR A 115 -2.14 -20.96 -6.51
C THR A 115 -1.34 -19.69 -6.24
N PHE A 116 -1.02 -19.41 -4.97
CA PHE A 116 -0.19 -18.26 -4.61
C PHE A 116 1.25 -18.39 -5.12
N VAL A 117 1.86 -19.58 -4.97
CA VAL A 117 3.21 -19.84 -5.49
C VAL A 117 3.24 -19.79 -7.03
N ASP A 118 2.24 -20.37 -7.70
CA ASP A 118 2.16 -20.37 -9.15
C ASP A 118 2.04 -18.94 -9.72
N LEU A 119 1.29 -18.07 -9.03
CA LEU A 119 1.18 -16.67 -9.41
C LEU A 119 2.45 -15.87 -9.16
N ILE A 120 3.18 -16.16 -8.07
CA ILE A 120 4.50 -15.58 -7.84
C ILE A 120 5.43 -15.93 -9.00
N GLU A 121 5.46 -17.20 -9.40
CA GLU A 121 6.29 -17.66 -10.53
C GLU A 121 5.87 -17.00 -11.85
N ALA A 122 4.57 -16.95 -12.14
CA ALA A 122 4.05 -16.33 -13.35
C ALA A 122 4.39 -14.82 -13.42
N PHE A 123 4.19 -14.08 -12.33
CA PHE A 123 4.51 -12.65 -12.26
C PHE A 123 6.01 -12.38 -12.31
N GLN A 124 6.84 -13.27 -11.77
CA GLN A 124 8.29 -13.18 -11.92
C GLN A 124 8.74 -13.31 -13.39
N HIS A 125 8.03 -14.10 -14.19
CA HIS A 125 8.24 -14.23 -15.64
C HIS A 125 7.56 -13.12 -16.46
N GLY A 126 6.86 -12.19 -15.80
CA GLY A 126 6.16 -11.09 -16.47
C GLY A 126 4.87 -11.49 -17.17
N GLU A 127 4.27 -12.62 -16.79
CA GLU A 127 2.96 -13.03 -17.29
C GLU A 127 1.85 -12.13 -16.73
N ILE A 128 0.86 -11.84 -17.56
CA ILE A 128 -0.33 -11.06 -17.16
C ILE A 128 -1.45 -12.05 -16.83
N LEU A 129 -1.98 -11.94 -15.61
CA LEU A 129 -3.11 -12.75 -15.17
C LEU A 129 -4.38 -12.38 -15.93
N HIS A 130 -5.15 -13.35 -16.40
CA HIS A 130 -6.42 -13.06 -17.09
C HIS A 130 -7.41 -12.26 -16.21
N GLU A 131 -8.15 -11.32 -16.81
CA GLU A 131 -9.08 -10.41 -16.11
C GLU A 131 -10.15 -11.15 -15.28
N LYS A 132 -10.63 -12.30 -15.75
CA LYS A 132 -11.49 -13.23 -14.98
C LYS A 132 -10.92 -13.51 -13.59
N TYR A 133 -9.66 -13.91 -13.53
CA TYR A 133 -9.00 -14.34 -12.29
C TYR A 133 -8.66 -13.14 -11.40
N VAL A 134 -8.35 -11.99 -12.01
CA VAL A 134 -8.22 -10.70 -11.31
C VAL A 134 -9.51 -10.34 -10.60
N CYS A 135 -10.65 -10.35 -11.31
CA CYS A 135 -11.96 -10.10 -10.71
C CYS A 135 -12.27 -11.10 -9.59
N HIS A 136 -11.96 -12.39 -9.78
CA HIS A 136 -12.16 -13.40 -8.76
C HIS A 136 -11.43 -13.07 -7.45
N ILE A 137 -10.12 -12.79 -7.52
CA ILE A 137 -9.29 -12.42 -6.35
C ILE A 137 -9.85 -11.17 -5.67
N LEU A 138 -10.18 -10.13 -6.45
CA LEU A 138 -10.66 -8.86 -5.90
C LEU A 138 -12.02 -8.99 -5.21
N HIS A 139 -12.92 -9.82 -5.73
CA HIS A 139 -14.21 -10.09 -5.09
C HIS A 139 -14.05 -10.79 -3.75
N GLU A 140 -13.21 -11.82 -3.68
CA GLU A 140 -12.92 -12.55 -2.44
C GLU A 140 -12.23 -11.66 -1.40
N ALA A 141 -11.17 -10.95 -1.78
CA ALA A 141 -10.46 -10.04 -0.89
C ALA A 141 -11.38 -8.94 -0.35
N ARG A 142 -12.23 -8.38 -1.22
CA ARG A 142 -13.20 -7.35 -0.81
C ARG A 142 -14.21 -7.90 0.19
N ALA A 143 -14.69 -9.13 0.01
CA ALA A 143 -15.60 -9.76 0.96
C ALA A 143 -14.96 -9.87 2.35
N ILE A 144 -13.68 -10.25 2.42
CA ILE A 144 -12.92 -10.33 3.68
C ILE A 144 -12.71 -8.93 4.28
N LEU A 145 -12.17 -7.98 3.52
CA LEU A 145 -11.85 -6.62 3.99
C LEU A 145 -13.08 -5.92 4.60
N LYS A 146 -14.28 -6.14 4.06
CA LYS A 146 -15.53 -5.59 4.63
C LYS A 146 -15.88 -6.13 6.01
N THR A 147 -15.43 -7.34 6.34
CA THR A 147 -15.68 -7.95 7.66
C THR A 147 -14.67 -7.50 8.71
N LEU A 148 -13.52 -6.97 8.27
CA LEU A 148 -12.45 -6.54 9.17
C LEU A 148 -12.73 -5.17 9.79
N PRO A 149 -12.30 -4.94 11.04
CA PRO A 149 -12.38 -3.62 11.67
C PRO A 149 -11.37 -2.65 11.03
N ASN A 150 -11.62 -1.34 11.18
CA ASN A 150 -10.71 -0.28 10.70
C ASN A 150 -9.35 -0.26 11.43
N TYR A 151 -9.25 -0.89 12.60
CA TYR A 151 -7.99 -1.05 13.33
C TYR A 151 -7.85 -2.51 13.75
N ASN A 152 -6.66 -3.06 13.55
CA ASN A 152 -6.34 -4.43 13.94
C ASN A 152 -5.59 -4.45 15.26
N ARG A 153 -5.92 -5.41 16.14
CA ARG A 153 -5.17 -5.67 17.37
C ARG A 153 -4.44 -6.99 17.21
N ILE A 154 -3.12 -6.94 17.33
CA ILE A 154 -2.25 -8.11 17.19
C ILE A 154 -1.71 -8.42 18.59
N ASP A 155 -1.96 -9.63 19.06
CA ASP A 155 -1.37 -10.12 20.30
C ASP A 155 0.02 -10.71 19.99
N LEU A 156 1.06 -10.09 20.56
CA LEU A 156 2.44 -10.50 20.35
C LEU A 156 2.87 -11.60 21.32
N SER A 157 2.07 -11.95 22.33
CA SER A 157 2.46 -12.90 23.38
C SER A 157 2.72 -14.32 22.86
N ILE A 158 2.06 -14.68 21.75
CA ILE A 158 2.18 -15.99 21.08
C ILE A 158 3.06 -15.95 19.83
N LEU A 159 3.51 -14.76 19.40
CA LEU A 159 4.28 -14.57 18.17
C LEU A 159 5.77 -14.50 18.48
N HIS A 160 6.57 -15.26 17.73
CA HIS A 160 8.03 -15.19 17.83
C HIS A 160 8.61 -13.96 17.12
N HIS A 161 7.98 -13.55 16.01
CA HIS A 161 8.38 -12.40 15.19
C HIS A 161 7.18 -11.88 14.39
N ILE A 162 7.35 -10.69 13.81
CA ILE A 162 6.42 -10.09 12.84
C ILE A 162 7.21 -9.23 11.87
N TYR A 163 6.88 -9.31 10.59
CA TYR A 163 7.51 -8.48 9.56
C TYR A 163 6.64 -7.26 9.26
N ILE A 164 7.24 -6.07 9.36
CA ILE A 164 6.59 -4.81 9.02
C ILE A 164 7.26 -4.29 7.76
N ILE A 165 6.49 -4.23 6.68
CA ILE A 165 6.90 -3.80 5.35
C ILE A 165 6.31 -2.41 5.11
N GLY A 166 7.16 -1.47 4.70
CA GLY A 166 6.73 -0.14 4.28
C GLY A 166 6.28 -0.13 2.82
N ASP A 167 6.47 1.02 2.19
CA ASP A 167 6.00 1.31 0.85
C ASP A 167 6.63 0.37 -0.18
N LEU A 168 5.81 -0.16 -1.09
CA LEU A 168 6.25 -1.04 -2.17
C LEU A 168 6.21 -0.35 -3.52
N HIS A 169 5.30 0.61 -3.73
CA HIS A 169 5.20 1.40 -4.96
C HIS A 169 5.34 0.58 -6.25
N GLY A 170 4.61 -0.53 -6.37
CA GLY A 170 4.64 -1.39 -7.55
C GLY A 170 6.01 -2.01 -7.87
N GLN A 171 6.91 -2.12 -6.88
CA GLN A 171 8.21 -2.78 -7.00
C GLN A 171 8.09 -4.28 -6.70
N LEU A 172 7.61 -5.05 -7.67
CA LEU A 172 7.42 -6.50 -7.53
C LEU A 172 8.72 -7.23 -7.13
N ALA A 173 9.86 -6.85 -7.72
CA ALA A 173 11.14 -7.50 -7.41
C ALA A 173 11.51 -7.42 -5.92
N ASP A 174 11.21 -6.29 -5.28
CA ASP A 174 11.48 -6.09 -3.85
C ASP A 174 10.52 -6.91 -2.98
N LEU A 175 9.23 -6.98 -3.36
CA LEU A 175 8.26 -7.85 -2.69
C LEU A 175 8.68 -9.33 -2.77
N LEU A 176 9.11 -9.80 -3.94
CA LEU A 176 9.59 -11.18 -4.12
C LEU A 176 10.88 -11.43 -3.33
N HIS A 177 11.77 -10.44 -3.26
CA HIS A 177 12.97 -10.53 -2.44
C HIS A 177 12.64 -10.68 -0.95
N ILE A 178 11.68 -9.89 -0.44
CA ILE A 178 11.19 -10.00 0.94
C ILE A 178 10.64 -11.41 1.21
N PHE A 179 9.80 -11.94 0.33
CA PHE A 179 9.27 -13.29 0.47
C PHE A 179 10.34 -14.38 0.43
N ASN A 180 11.35 -14.23 -0.42
CA ASN A 180 12.46 -15.18 -0.50
C ASN A 180 13.36 -15.13 0.75
N ALA A 181 13.60 -13.94 1.30
CA ALA A 181 14.45 -13.77 2.48
C ALA A 181 13.78 -14.19 3.79
N ASN A 182 12.49 -13.85 3.95
CA ASN A 182 11.76 -13.97 5.21
C ASN A 182 10.70 -15.08 5.20
N GLY A 183 10.55 -15.80 4.08
CA GLY A 183 9.52 -16.80 3.86
C GLY A 183 8.18 -16.19 3.49
N LEU A 184 7.31 -16.98 2.85
CA LEU A 184 5.96 -16.54 2.49
C LEU A 184 5.10 -16.28 3.74
N PRO A 185 4.09 -15.40 3.64
CA PRO A 185 3.09 -15.24 4.69
C PRO A 185 2.44 -16.58 5.06
N ALA A 186 2.27 -16.79 6.36
CA ALA A 186 1.65 -17.97 6.95
C ALA A 186 1.11 -17.64 8.34
N ILE A 187 0.42 -18.59 8.98
CA ILE A 187 -0.12 -18.40 10.33
C ILE A 187 0.99 -18.09 11.33
N ASP A 188 2.11 -18.83 11.24
CA ASP A 188 3.32 -18.70 12.03
C ASP A 188 4.31 -17.66 11.49
N ASN A 189 3.99 -17.02 10.36
CA ASN A 189 4.84 -16.03 9.71
C ASN A 189 4.03 -14.77 9.33
N PRO A 190 3.67 -13.93 10.32
CA PRO A 190 2.77 -12.79 10.09
C PRO A 190 3.47 -11.58 9.45
N TYR A 191 2.72 -10.86 8.62
CA TYR A 191 3.16 -9.68 7.88
C TYR A 191 2.21 -8.51 8.08
N ILE A 192 2.77 -7.31 8.24
CA ILE A 192 2.08 -6.02 8.17
C ILE A 192 2.63 -5.26 6.98
N PHE A 193 1.77 -4.90 6.02
CA PHE A 193 2.11 -4.02 4.92
C PHE A 193 1.50 -2.64 5.17
N ASN A 194 2.34 -1.61 5.26
CA ASN A 194 1.95 -0.31 5.78
C ASN A 194 1.60 0.73 4.70
N GLY A 195 0.76 0.35 3.74
CA GLY A 195 0.28 1.22 2.67
C GLY A 195 1.26 1.40 1.51
N ASP A 196 0.84 2.20 0.54
CA ASP A 196 1.63 2.62 -0.62
C ASP A 196 2.16 1.43 -1.42
N PHE A 197 1.24 0.53 -1.75
CA PHE A 197 1.48 -0.69 -2.52
C PHE A 197 1.61 -0.41 -4.02
N ILE A 198 0.88 0.60 -4.49
CA ILE A 198 0.71 0.95 -5.90
C ILE A 198 1.41 2.27 -6.26
N ASP A 199 1.37 2.60 -7.56
CA ASP A 199 1.98 3.78 -8.18
C ASP A 199 3.51 3.79 -8.20
N ARG A 200 4.09 4.69 -9.02
CA ARG A 200 5.53 4.91 -9.28
C ARG A 200 6.25 3.73 -9.96
N GLY A 201 6.00 2.50 -9.53
CA GLY A 201 6.52 1.28 -10.13
C GLY A 201 5.76 0.83 -11.37
N ARG A 202 6.25 -0.25 -11.99
CA ARG A 202 5.68 -0.80 -13.24
C ARG A 202 4.78 -2.01 -13.01
N ASN A 203 4.79 -2.55 -11.80
CA ASN A 203 4.19 -3.83 -11.43
C ASN A 203 3.23 -3.69 -10.24
N SER A 204 2.51 -2.57 -10.18
CA SER A 204 1.53 -2.29 -9.13
C SER A 204 0.40 -3.31 -9.11
N VAL A 205 -0.04 -3.76 -10.29
CA VAL A 205 -1.08 -4.79 -10.44
C VAL A 205 -0.61 -6.12 -9.85
N GLU A 206 0.61 -6.57 -10.13
CA GLU A 206 1.12 -7.82 -9.57
C GLU A 206 1.28 -7.72 -8.07
N VAL A 207 1.85 -6.61 -7.57
CA VAL A 207 2.01 -6.36 -6.13
C VAL A 207 0.67 -6.44 -5.41
N ILE A 208 -0.34 -5.68 -5.86
CA ILE A 208 -1.64 -5.65 -5.16
C ILE A 208 -2.32 -7.04 -5.21
N LEU A 209 -2.23 -7.77 -6.32
CA LEU A 209 -2.82 -9.11 -6.44
C LEU A 209 -2.17 -10.11 -5.50
N LEU A 210 -0.84 -10.10 -5.36
CA LEU A 210 -0.14 -10.97 -4.42
C LEU A 210 -0.50 -10.65 -2.96
N LEU A 211 -0.63 -9.35 -2.62
CA LEU A 211 -1.06 -8.94 -1.28
C LEU A 211 -2.51 -9.36 -0.98
N MET A 212 -3.42 -9.24 -1.96
CA MET A 212 -4.81 -9.69 -1.81
C MET A 212 -4.89 -11.20 -1.58
N ILE A 213 -4.11 -12.00 -2.32
CA ILE A 213 -4.06 -13.46 -2.12
C ILE A 213 -3.50 -13.82 -0.74
N ALA A 214 -2.43 -13.15 -0.30
CA ALA A 214 -1.87 -13.37 1.02
C ALA A 214 -2.91 -13.07 2.12
N LEU A 215 -3.71 -12.00 1.96
CA LEU A 215 -4.82 -11.67 2.85
C LEU A 215 -5.92 -12.74 2.82
N ILE A 216 -6.30 -13.24 1.65
CA ILE A 216 -7.33 -14.28 1.50
C ILE A 216 -6.90 -15.58 2.20
N LEU A 217 -5.65 -15.98 2.03
CA LEU A 217 -5.11 -17.20 2.62
C LEU A 217 -4.92 -17.09 4.13
N TYR A 218 -4.51 -15.92 4.62
CA TYR A 218 -4.12 -15.71 6.02
C TYR A 218 -4.71 -14.42 6.60
N PRO A 219 -6.04 -14.28 6.68
CA PRO A 219 -6.69 -13.04 7.13
C PRO A 219 -6.40 -12.68 8.59
N SER A 220 -5.89 -13.63 9.39
CA SER A 220 -5.48 -13.41 10.78
C SER A 220 -3.98 -13.11 10.97
N SER A 221 -3.16 -13.26 9.93
CA SER A 221 -1.71 -13.09 9.99
C SER A 221 -1.16 -12.11 8.96
N VAL A 222 -1.95 -11.69 7.97
CA VAL A 222 -1.60 -10.67 6.98
C VAL A 222 -2.46 -9.44 7.20
N PHE A 223 -1.82 -8.31 7.46
CA PHE A 223 -2.47 -7.04 7.73
C PHE A 223 -2.08 -6.03 6.65
N LEU A 224 -3.07 -5.46 5.97
CA LEU A 224 -2.88 -4.42 4.97
C LEU A 224 -3.43 -3.10 5.53
N ASN A 225 -2.55 -2.15 5.81
CA ASN A 225 -2.95 -0.79 6.17
C ASN A 225 -3.09 0.04 4.91
N ARG A 226 -4.05 0.96 4.87
CA ARG A 226 -4.26 1.84 3.74
C ARG A 226 -3.26 3.00 3.79
N GLY A 227 -2.48 3.17 2.72
CA GLY A 227 -1.67 4.35 2.46
C GLY A 227 -2.44 5.40 1.67
N ASN A 228 -1.75 6.45 1.22
CA ASN A 228 -2.39 7.54 0.50
C ASN A 228 -2.49 7.27 -1.00
N HIS A 229 -1.60 6.43 -1.52
CA HIS A 229 -1.62 5.99 -2.91
C HIS A 229 -2.79 5.04 -3.23
N GLU A 230 -3.40 4.41 -2.21
CA GLU A 230 -4.65 3.65 -2.35
C GLU A 230 -5.91 4.53 -2.35
N ASP A 231 -5.78 5.85 -2.56
CA ASP A 231 -6.89 6.74 -2.87
C ASP A 231 -7.13 6.84 -4.38
N ILE A 232 -8.41 6.86 -4.78
CA ILE A 232 -8.82 6.85 -6.19
C ILE A 232 -8.25 8.02 -6.97
N MET A 233 -8.11 9.19 -6.33
CA MET A 233 -7.59 10.40 -6.97
C MET A 233 -6.08 10.34 -7.15
N VAL A 234 -5.37 9.71 -6.21
CA VAL A 234 -3.91 9.55 -6.24
C VAL A 234 -3.55 8.45 -7.26
N ALA A 235 -4.18 7.29 -7.19
CA ALA A 235 -3.98 6.18 -8.12
C ALA A 235 -4.26 6.55 -9.59
N ALA A 236 -5.20 7.49 -9.84
CA ALA A 236 -5.48 8.03 -11.16
C ALA A 236 -4.36 8.96 -11.67
N GLN A 237 -3.72 9.71 -10.76
CA GLN A 237 -2.69 10.70 -11.10
C GLN A 237 -1.28 10.09 -11.22
N TYR A 238 -0.98 9.03 -10.47
CA TYR A 238 0.38 8.51 -10.31
C TYR A 238 0.66 7.16 -11.00
N GLY A 239 -0.21 6.77 -11.92
CA GLY A 239 0.09 5.78 -12.96
C GLY A 239 -0.53 4.40 -12.76
N PHE A 240 -1.13 4.09 -11.62
CA PHE A 240 -1.83 2.82 -11.44
C PHE A 240 -2.99 2.64 -12.43
N GLN A 241 -3.80 3.68 -12.64
CA GLN A 241 -4.90 3.62 -13.61
C GLN A 241 -4.40 3.37 -15.04
N ASP A 242 -3.27 3.99 -15.42
CA ASP A 242 -2.65 3.77 -16.73
C ASP A 242 -2.08 2.36 -16.86
N GLU A 243 -1.49 1.82 -15.79
CA GLU A 243 -1.00 0.43 -15.75
C GLU A 243 -2.14 -0.57 -15.96
N VAL A 244 -3.25 -0.41 -15.23
CA VAL A 244 -4.45 -1.24 -15.37
C VAL A 244 -5.00 -1.16 -16.79
N ASN A 245 -5.14 0.07 -17.32
CA ASN A 245 -5.59 0.28 -18.68
C ASN A 245 -4.66 -0.39 -19.71
N ARG A 246 -3.34 -0.30 -19.54
CA ARG A 246 -2.39 -0.93 -20.46
C ARG A 246 -2.46 -2.45 -20.44
N LYS A 247 -2.69 -3.06 -19.26
CA LYS A 247 -2.72 -4.52 -19.09
C LYS A 247 -4.05 -5.14 -19.48
N TYR A 248 -5.16 -4.43 -19.26
CA TYR A 248 -6.51 -4.98 -19.35
C TYR A 248 -7.45 -4.25 -20.31
N ARG A 249 -7.02 -3.17 -20.98
CA ARG A 249 -7.81 -2.67 -22.11
C ARG A 249 -7.67 -3.64 -23.28
N VAL A 250 -8.74 -4.40 -23.48
CA VAL A 250 -9.07 -4.96 -24.78
C VAL A 250 -9.38 -3.80 -25.73
N SER A 251 -8.67 -3.76 -26.86
CA SER A 251 -9.05 -2.99 -28.04
C SER A 251 -10.44 -3.45 -28.46
N SER A 252 -11.47 -2.70 -28.06
CA SER A 252 -12.83 -2.83 -28.60
C SER A 252 -12.86 -2.59 -30.09
#